data_AF-Q1Q2N7-F1
#
_entry.id   AF-Q1Q2N7-F1
#
_cell.length_a   1.000
_cell.length_b   1.000
_cell.length_c   1.000
_cell.angle_alpha   90.00
_cell.angle_beta   90.00
_cell.angle_gamma   90.00
#
_symmetry.space_group_name_H-M   'P 1'
#
loop_
_entity.id
_entity.type
_entity.pdbx_description
1 polymer ?
#
loop_
_entity_poly.entity_id
_entity_poly.type
_entity_poly.pdbx_seq_one_letter_code
_entity_poly.pdbx_strand_id
1 'polypeptide(L)' 'MDTQLIQTKLDELSEELKREVLDYIDFLIMKHYKEEKKGKLTFDWEGGLSDLKEKYTSVELQHKAMEWR' A
#
# COMPACT_ATOMS: atom_id res chain seq x y z
N MET A 1 -27.98 6.99 10.99
CA MET A 1 -27.87 8.13 10.05
C MET A 1 -27.50 9.33 10.88
N ASP A 2 -26.21 9.48 11.15
CA ASP A 2 -25.65 10.53 12.02
C ASP A 2 -25.33 11.83 11.26
N THR A 3 -25.76 11.93 10.00
CA THR A 3 -25.53 13.07 9.12
C THR A 3 -26.09 14.36 9.70
N GLN A 4 -27.23 14.27 10.40
CA GLN A 4 -27.85 15.43 11.07
C GLN A 4 -27.03 15.92 12.27
N LEU A 5 -26.41 15.02 13.03
CA LEU A 5 -25.57 15.37 14.18
C LEU A 5 -24.27 16.04 13.73
N ILE A 6 -23.70 15.55 12.62
CA ILE A 6 -22.50 16.13 12.01
C ILE A 6 -22.79 17.57 11.55
N GLN A 7 -23.94 17.80 10.91
CA GLN A 7 -24.33 19.12 10.43
C GLN A 7 -24.45 20.14 11.59
N THR A 8 -25.14 19.78 12.68
CA THR A 8 -25.29 20.65 13.84
C THR A 8 -23.95 21.03 14.46
N LYS A 9 -23.03 20.06 14.58
CA LYS A 9 -21.68 20.35 15.09
C LYS A 9 -20.85 21.20 14.14
N LEU A 10 -21.07 21.05 12.83
CA LEU A 10 -20.40 21.88 11.83
C LEU A 10 -20.89 23.33 11.89
N ASP A 11 -22.17 23.55 12.16
CA ASP A 11 -22.75 24.90 12.33
C ASP A 11 -22.36 25.58 13.65
N GLU A 12 -22.10 24.82 14.71
CA GLU A 12 -21.56 25.35 15.98
C GLU A 12 -20.06 25.71 15.89
N LEU A 13 -19.34 25.24 14.87
CA LEU A 13 -17.92 25.49 14.70
C LEU A 13 -17.65 26.88 14.11
N SER A 14 -16.60 27.54 14.62
CA SER A 14 -16.08 28.78 14.01
C SER A 14 -15.55 28.50 12.60
N GLU A 15 -15.65 29.48 11.69
CA GLU A 15 -15.24 29.36 10.27
C GLU A 15 -13.79 28.86 10.09
N GLU A 16 -12.91 29.18 11.02
CA GLU A 16 -11.52 28.74 11.03
C GLU A 16 -11.39 27.22 11.25
N LEU A 17 -12.22 26.65 12.13
CA LEU A 17 -12.25 25.20 12.38
C LEU A 17 -12.96 24.45 11.26
N LYS A 18 -13.94 25.07 10.58
CA LYS A 18 -14.59 24.46 9.40
C LYS A 18 -13.58 24.16 8.29
N ARG A 19 -12.60 25.04 8.10
CA ARG A 19 -11.48 24.81 7.17
C ARG A 19 -10.66 23.58 7.55
N GLU A 20 -10.30 23.44 8.82
CA GLU A 20 -9.54 22.28 9.30
C GLU A 20 -10.33 20.97 9.17
N VAL A 21 -11.66 21.02 9.40
CA VAL A 21 -12.54 19.86 9.18
C VAL A 21 -12.62 19.48 7.71
N LEU A 22 -12.71 20.45 6.78
CA LEU A 22 -12.68 20.18 5.34
C LEU A 22 -11.36 19.52 4.93
N ASP A 23 -10.23 20.05 5.38
CA ASP A 23 -8.91 19.46 5.13
C ASP A 23 -8.81 18.03 5.68
N TYR A 24 -9.41 17.78 6.86
CA TYR A 24 -9.45 16.45 7.45
C TYR A 24 -10.35 15.46 6.67
N ILE A 25 -11.49 15.93 6.16
CA ILE A 25 -12.37 15.13 5.30
C ILE A 25 -11.63 14.74 4.02
N ASP A 26 -10.96 15.70 3.37
CA ASP A 26 -10.16 15.45 2.17
C ASP A 26 -9.01 14.47 2.45
N PHE A 27 -8.35 14.61 3.61
CA PHE A 27 -7.33 13.67 4.06
C PHE A 27 -7.88 12.25 4.23
N LEU A 28 -9.05 12.08 4.86
CA LEU A 28 -9.67 10.77 5.06
C LEU A 28 -10.05 10.12 3.73
N ILE A 29 -10.62 10.89 2.79
CA ILE A 29 -10.93 10.42 1.44
C ILE A 29 -9.64 9.96 0.76
N MET A 30 -8.59 10.78 0.75
CA MET A 30 -7.32 10.45 0.11
C MET A 30 -6.63 9.23 0.75
N LYS A 31 -6.73 9.07 2.07
CA LYS A 31 -6.20 7.92 2.81
C LYS A 31 -6.89 6.63 2.39
N HIS A 32 -8.23 6.62 2.36
CA HIS A 32 -9.00 5.43 1.97
C HIS A 32 -8.71 5.03 0.52
N TYR A 33 -8.65 6.00 -0.40
CA TYR A 33 -8.26 5.76 -1.80
C TYR A 33 -6.84 5.22 -1.97
N LYS A 34 -5.90 5.60 -1.09
CA LYS A 34 -4.51 5.09 -1.11
C LYS A 34 -4.38 3.69 -0.52
N GLU A 35 -5.15 3.37 0.52
CA GLU A 35 -5.15 2.02 1.12
C GLU A 35 -5.72 0.98 0.15
N GLU A 36 -6.79 1.30 -0.59
CA GLU A 36 -7.35 0.39 -1.60
C GLU A 36 -6.40 0.16 -2.80
N LYS A 37 -5.58 1.15 -3.15
CA LYS A 37 -4.64 1.06 -4.28
C LYS A 37 -3.32 0.38 -3.95
N LYS A 38 -3.03 0.11 -2.67
CA LYS A 38 -1.92 -0.78 -2.31
C LYS A 38 -2.35 -2.22 -2.59
N GLY A 39 -2.33 -2.59 -3.87
CA GLY A 39 -2.45 -3.98 -4.27
C GLY A 39 -1.51 -4.81 -3.41
N LYS A 40 -2.03 -5.89 -2.83
CA LYS A 40 -1.21 -6.83 -2.05
C LYS A 40 -0.01 -7.21 -2.92
N LEU A 41 1.21 -7.06 -2.40
CA LEU A 41 2.38 -7.59 -3.07
C LEU A 41 2.15 -9.10 -3.23
N THR A 42 2.00 -9.57 -4.47
CA THR A 42 1.57 -10.93 -4.74
C THR A 42 2.71 -11.94 -4.58
N PHE A 43 3.97 -11.47 -4.56
CA PHE A 43 5.17 -12.30 -4.43
C PHE A 43 5.15 -13.57 -5.32
N ASP A 44 4.45 -13.53 -6.46
CA ASP A 44 4.23 -14.71 -7.32
C ASP A 44 5.54 -15.28 -7.89
N TRP A 45 6.62 -14.50 -7.85
CA TRP A 45 7.96 -14.89 -8.26
C TRP A 45 8.75 -15.60 -7.15
N GLU A 46 8.32 -15.51 -5.89
CA GLU A 46 8.97 -16.17 -4.76
C GLU A 46 8.92 -17.69 -4.96
N GLY A 47 10.10 -18.34 -4.97
CA GLY A 47 10.18 -19.78 -5.17
C GLY A 47 10.05 -20.25 -6.62
N GLY A 48 9.98 -19.35 -7.62
CA GLY A 48 9.93 -19.73 -9.05
C GLY A 48 11.14 -20.52 -9.57
N LEU A 49 12.24 -20.58 -8.81
CA LEU A 49 13.46 -21.34 -9.13
C LEU A 49 13.63 -22.55 -8.21
N SER A 50 12.62 -22.95 -7.44
CA SER A 50 12.71 -24.06 -6.48
C SER A 50 13.07 -25.38 -7.17
N ASP A 51 12.58 -25.61 -8.39
CA ASP A 51 12.87 -26.81 -9.18
C ASP A 51 14.33 -26.92 -9.62
N LEU A 52 15.06 -25.80 -9.62
CA LEU A 52 16.49 -25.77 -9.95
C LEU A 52 17.39 -26.03 -8.75
N LYS A 53 16.84 -25.92 -7.53
CA LYS A 53 17.58 -26.19 -6.29
C LYS A 53 18.02 -27.65 -6.19
N GLU A 54 17.26 -28.57 -6.78
CA GLU A 54 17.62 -29.99 -6.84
C GLU A 54 18.64 -30.30 -7.94
N LYS A 55 18.73 -29.44 -8.96
CA LYS A 55 19.58 -29.67 -10.15
C LYS A 55 20.91 -28.94 -10.09
N TYR A 56 20.99 -27.86 -9.34
CA TYR A 56 22.18 -27.04 -9.24
C TYR A 56 22.45 -26.64 -7.80
N THR A 57 23.69 -26.87 -7.37
CA THR A 57 24.19 -26.32 -6.12
C THR A 57 24.55 -24.85 -6.30
N SER A 58 24.52 -24.07 -5.21
CA SER A 58 24.89 -22.65 -5.23
C SER A 58 26.28 -22.40 -5.82
N VAL A 59 27.20 -23.35 -5.66
CA VAL A 59 28.58 -23.29 -6.16
C VAL A 59 28.64 -23.52 -7.68
N GLU A 60 27.85 -24.44 -8.22
CA GLU A 60 27.78 -24.66 -9.68
C GLU A 60 27.16 -23.46 -10.41
N LEU A 61 26.14 -22.83 -9.81
CA LEU A 61 25.57 -21.59 -10.33
C LEU A 61 26.58 -20.46 -10.35
N GLN A 62 27.42 -20.36 -9.32
CA GLN A 62 28.48 -19.36 -9.26
C GLN A 62 29.52 -19.54 -10.36
N HIS A 63 29.95 -20.78 -10.63
CA HIS A 63 30.88 -21.07 -11.73
C HIS A 63 30.27 -20.75 -13.09
N LYS A 64 29.02 -21.19 -13.35
CA LYS A 64 28.31 -20.85 -14.60
C LYS A 64 28.12 -19.35 -14.80
N ALA A 65 27.86 -18.60 -13.73
CA ALA A 65 27.74 -17.15 -13.80
C ALA A 65 29.07 -16.46 -14.17
N MET A 66 30.21 -17.04 -13.76
CA MET A 66 31.53 -16.55 -14.19
C MET A 66 31.83 -16.88 -15.66
N GLU A 67 31.32 -18.00 -16.18
CA GLU A 67 31.47 -18.40 -17.59
C GLU A 67 30.63 -17.54 -18.55
N TRP A 68 29.51 -16.99 -18.09
CA TRP A 68 28.62 -16.14 -18.90
C TRP A 68 29.03 -14.65 -18.92
N ARG A 69 30.18 -14.30 -18.34
CA ARG A 69 30.68 -12.94 -18.24
C ARG A 69 31.54 -12.53 -19.44
#